data_AF-A0A1R1PFT2-F1
#
_entry.id   AF-A0A1R1PFT2-F1
#
_cell.length_a   1.000
_cell.length_b   1.000
_cell.length_c   1.000
_cell.angle_alpha   90.00
_cell.angle_beta   90.00
_cell.angle_gamma   90.00
#
_symmetry.space_group_name_H-M   'P 1'
#
loop_
_entity.id
_entity.type
_entity.pdbx_description
1 polymer ?
#
loop_
_entity_poly.entity_id
_entity_poly.type
_entity_poly.pdbx_seq_one_letter_code
_entity_poly.pdbx_strand_id
1 'polypeptide(L)'
;MKTALLFFIHITHIVSNVSCYFTLVSREIAKKNGCNGYKALKHVTDAINHLGVLKSVQKVYAYEKIVYSNQHRAELRGYSDLILKERCTLDTGEILVSARPWYSGNENINPPPKKDNCIYPFNEMSTSGISQAVGEMDYLVEYKVCEKPTTCTITAYVVSLRTGEERTLPIERGCDFSIYAPYISTDPS
;
A
#
# COMPACT_ATOMS: atom_id res chain seq x y z
N MET A 1 58.64 27.84 -28.26
CA MET A 1 57.31 27.24 -28.53
C MET A 1 56.63 26.97 -27.19
N LYS A 2 55.53 27.66 -26.89
CA LYS A 2 54.72 27.43 -25.68
C LYS A 2 53.46 26.67 -26.10
N THR A 3 53.34 25.42 -25.69
CA THR A 3 52.19 24.55 -25.95
C THR A 3 51.08 24.90 -24.95
N ALA A 4 49.95 25.39 -25.45
CA ALA A 4 48.76 25.66 -24.66
C ALA A 4 48.03 24.34 -24.35
N LEU A 5 47.83 24.06 -23.07
CA LEU A 5 47.06 22.90 -22.60
C LEU A 5 45.57 23.31 -22.54
N LEU A 6 44.76 22.77 -23.45
CA LEU A 6 43.30 22.90 -23.42
C LEU A 6 42.72 21.92 -22.39
N PHE A 7 42.23 22.46 -21.28
CA PHE A 7 41.44 21.71 -20.30
C PHE A 7 40.02 21.48 -20.85
N PHE A 8 39.73 20.25 -21.26
CA PHE A 8 38.37 19.80 -21.53
C PHE A 8 37.64 19.63 -20.20
N ILE A 9 36.63 20.47 -19.96
CA ILE A 9 35.68 20.32 -18.86
C ILE A 9 34.75 19.16 -19.23
N HIS A 10 34.95 18.00 -18.61
CA HIS A 10 33.97 16.92 -18.64
C HIS A 10 32.79 17.31 -17.78
N ILE A 11 31.72 17.80 -18.42
CA ILE A 11 30.40 17.92 -17.81
C ILE A 11 29.88 16.49 -17.63
N THR A 12 30.13 15.90 -16.47
CA THR A 12 29.43 14.69 -16.05
C THR A 12 27.98 15.07 -15.80
N HIS A 13 27.12 14.77 -16.77
CA HIS A 13 25.69 14.74 -16.55
C HIS A 13 25.41 13.79 -15.38
N ILE A 14 25.04 14.35 -14.23
CA ILE A 14 24.40 13.61 -13.16
C ILE A 14 23.02 13.25 -13.72
N VAL A 15 22.93 12.05 -14.30
CA VAL A 15 21.64 11.41 -14.52
C VAL A 15 21.12 11.12 -13.12
N SER A 16 20.30 12.03 -12.61
CA SER A 16 19.51 11.80 -11.40
C SER A 16 18.64 10.57 -11.67
N ASN A 17 19.12 9.41 -11.24
CA ASN A 17 18.34 8.19 -11.21
C ASN A 17 17.10 8.49 -10.35
N VAL A 18 15.95 8.68 -11.02
CA VAL A 18 14.66 8.65 -10.35
C VAL A 18 14.55 7.25 -9.77
N SER A 19 14.80 7.14 -8.47
CA SER A 19 14.70 5.90 -7.71
C SER A 19 13.30 5.33 -7.93
N CYS A 20 13.22 4.28 -8.73
CA CYS A 20 12.00 3.54 -9.01
C CYS A 20 11.53 2.92 -7.68
N TYR A 21 10.66 3.62 -6.95
CA TYR A 21 10.32 3.26 -5.59
C TYR A 21 9.14 2.29 -5.55
N PHE A 22 9.46 1.08 -5.09
CA PHE A 22 8.62 0.02 -4.52
C PHE A 22 7.81 -0.88 -5.47
N THR A 23 8.43 -1.99 -5.86
CA THR A 23 7.68 -3.16 -6.33
C THR A 23 7.52 -4.24 -5.27
N LEU A 24 8.37 -4.33 -4.24
CA LEU A 24 8.37 -5.49 -3.34
C LEU A 24 8.91 -5.17 -1.94
N VAL A 25 8.17 -5.58 -0.90
CA VAL A 25 8.66 -5.77 0.46
C VAL A 25 8.63 -7.27 0.75
N SER A 26 9.73 -7.81 1.27
CA SER A 26 9.79 -9.20 1.72
C SER A 26 10.53 -9.30 3.04
N ARG A 27 9.98 -10.07 3.99
CA ARG A 27 10.54 -10.27 5.32
C ARG A 27 10.38 -11.71 5.74
N GLU A 28 11.43 -12.25 6.35
CA GLU A 28 11.39 -13.56 6.99
C GLU A 28 11.41 -13.37 8.51
N ILE A 29 10.44 -13.96 9.20
CA ILE A 29 10.25 -13.79 10.64
C ILE A 29 10.15 -15.16 11.31
N ALA A 30 10.72 -15.30 12.50
CA ALA A 30 10.62 -16.53 13.28
C ALA A 30 9.17 -16.89 13.58
N LYS A 31 8.83 -18.16 13.36
CA LYS A 31 7.48 -18.68 13.60
C LYS A 31 7.19 -18.75 15.10
N LYS A 32 6.26 -17.92 15.57
CA LYS A 32 5.78 -17.91 16.97
C LYS A 32 4.30 -18.31 16.97
N ASN A 33 4.02 -19.59 17.24
CA ASN A 33 2.68 -20.18 17.22
C ASN A 33 1.98 -20.11 15.84
N GLY A 34 2.71 -20.45 14.77
CA GLY A 34 2.23 -20.41 13.38
C GLY A 34 2.38 -19.05 12.72
N CYS A 35 1.83 -18.89 11.51
CA CYS A 35 1.93 -17.65 10.73
C CYS A 35 0.64 -16.83 10.69
N ASN A 36 -0.46 -17.32 11.28
CA ASN A 36 -1.77 -16.68 11.22
C ASN A 36 -1.79 -15.25 11.79
N GLY A 37 -1.00 -14.96 12.84
CA GLY A 37 -0.91 -13.62 13.42
C GLY A 37 -0.42 -12.57 12.43
N TYR A 38 0.41 -12.96 11.45
CA TYR A 38 0.93 -12.05 10.42
C TYR A 38 -0.11 -11.65 9.38
N LYS A 39 -1.29 -12.29 9.35
CA LYS A 39 -2.40 -11.91 8.47
C LYS A 39 -3.20 -10.70 8.99
N ALA A 40 -2.97 -10.29 10.24
CA ALA A 40 -3.70 -9.20 10.87
C ALA A 40 -3.43 -7.85 10.18
N LEU A 41 -4.43 -6.97 10.16
CA LEU A 41 -4.38 -5.67 9.47
C LEU A 41 -3.18 -4.80 9.88
N LYS A 42 -2.70 -4.93 11.12
CA LYS A 42 -1.49 -4.24 11.59
C LYS A 42 -0.27 -4.58 10.73
N HIS A 43 -0.05 -5.86 10.41
CA HIS A 43 1.11 -6.29 9.62
C HIS A 43 0.99 -5.89 8.16
N VAL A 44 -0.23 -5.88 7.62
CA VAL A 44 -0.50 -5.33 6.29
C VAL A 44 -0.21 -3.83 6.26
N THR A 45 -0.68 -3.09 7.26
CA THR A 45 -0.42 -1.66 7.41
C THR A 45 1.07 -1.36 7.45
N ASP A 46 1.83 -2.14 8.22
CA ASP A 46 3.30 -2.03 8.27
C ASP A 46 3.91 -2.28 6.88
N ALA A 47 3.45 -3.29 6.14
CA ALA A 47 3.95 -3.57 4.81
C ALA A 47 3.63 -2.45 3.80
N ILE A 48 2.41 -1.90 3.82
CA ILE A 48 2.02 -0.74 3.00
C ILE A 48 2.83 0.50 3.34
N ASN A 49 3.10 0.74 4.63
CA ASN A 49 4.01 1.80 5.06
C ASN A 49 5.41 1.64 4.47
N HIS A 50 5.97 0.42 4.53
CA HIS A 50 7.30 0.16 3.96
C HIS A 50 7.31 0.23 2.44
N LEU A 51 6.21 -0.12 1.77
CA LEU A 51 6.04 0.09 0.33
C LEU A 51 5.92 1.57 -0.05
N GLY A 52 5.74 2.49 0.91
CA GLY A 52 5.71 3.93 0.63
C GLY A 52 4.59 4.40 -0.31
N VAL A 53 3.66 3.54 -0.70
CA VAL A 53 2.63 3.83 -1.73
C VAL A 53 1.75 5.03 -1.36
N LEU A 54 1.42 5.20 -0.08
CA LEU A 54 0.65 6.35 0.40
C LEU A 54 1.43 7.68 0.36
N LYS A 55 2.76 7.62 0.37
CA LYS A 55 3.65 8.79 0.22
C LYS A 55 3.89 9.12 -1.26
N SER A 56 4.09 8.09 -2.08
CA SER A 56 4.44 8.25 -3.51
C SER A 56 3.25 8.59 -4.39
N VAL A 57 2.05 8.07 -4.10
CA VAL A 57 0.85 8.31 -4.91
C VAL A 57 -0.03 9.36 -4.23
N GLN A 58 -0.07 10.56 -4.81
CA GLN A 58 -0.71 11.72 -4.17
C GLN A 58 -2.21 11.53 -3.90
N LYS A 59 -2.94 11.02 -4.90
CA LYS A 59 -4.41 10.89 -4.88
C LYS A 59 -4.92 9.65 -4.12
N VAL A 60 -4.04 8.83 -3.54
CA VAL A 60 -4.45 7.70 -2.68
C VAL A 60 -4.64 8.19 -1.25
N TYR A 61 -5.80 7.90 -0.67
CA TYR A 61 -6.18 8.36 0.68
C TYR A 61 -6.46 7.24 1.67
N ALA A 62 -6.77 6.05 1.16
CA ALA A 62 -6.82 4.83 1.95
C ALA A 62 -6.56 3.63 1.03
N TYR A 63 -6.38 2.47 1.64
CA TYR A 63 -6.49 1.17 0.99
C TYR A 63 -7.63 0.39 1.64
N GLU A 64 -8.42 -0.31 0.82
CA GLU A 64 -9.48 -1.21 1.28
C GLU A 64 -9.16 -2.62 0.85
N LYS A 65 -9.38 -3.58 1.75
CA LYS A 65 -9.34 -4.98 1.38
C LYS A 65 -10.51 -5.32 0.45
N ILE A 66 -10.18 -5.83 -0.73
CA ILE A 66 -11.16 -6.28 -1.72
C ILE A 66 -11.08 -7.80 -1.86
N VAL A 67 -12.04 -8.39 -2.58
CA VAL A 67 -11.97 -9.80 -2.96
C VAL A 67 -11.36 -9.98 -4.34
N TYR A 68 -10.70 -11.11 -4.55
CA TYR A 68 -10.28 -11.54 -5.88
C TYR A 68 -11.49 -11.84 -6.78
N SER A 69 -11.31 -11.79 -8.11
CA SER A 69 -12.41 -11.92 -9.08
C SER A 69 -13.16 -13.26 -8.98
N ASN A 70 -12.45 -14.33 -8.61
CA ASN A 70 -13.01 -15.68 -8.46
C ASN A 70 -13.48 -16.01 -7.02
N GLN A 71 -13.48 -15.04 -6.10
CA GLN A 71 -13.97 -15.24 -4.73
C GLN A 71 -15.39 -14.69 -4.55
N HIS A 72 -16.18 -15.37 -3.72
CA HIS A 72 -17.56 -14.96 -3.45
C HIS A 72 -17.62 -13.77 -2.49
N ARG A 73 -18.34 -12.72 -2.88
CA ARG A 73 -18.49 -11.47 -2.11
C ARG A 73 -19.14 -11.64 -0.73
N ALA A 74 -19.84 -12.76 -0.51
CA ALA A 74 -20.49 -13.07 0.77
C ALA A 74 -19.52 -13.20 1.96
N GLU A 75 -18.20 -13.23 1.71
CA GLU A 75 -17.15 -13.23 2.73
C GLU A 75 -16.86 -11.84 3.33
N LEU A 76 -17.29 -10.74 2.69
CA LEU A 76 -17.08 -9.36 3.16
C LEU A 76 -18.23 -8.82 4.05
N ARG A 77 -18.86 -9.67 4.88
CA ARG A 77 -20.01 -9.25 5.70
C ARG A 77 -19.62 -8.19 6.74
N GLY A 78 -20.03 -6.95 6.50
CA GLY A 78 -20.26 -5.89 7.51
C GLY A 78 -19.03 -5.22 8.11
N TYR A 79 -17.82 -5.61 7.71
CA TYR A 79 -16.58 -4.97 8.11
C TYR A 79 -15.65 -4.77 6.91
N SER A 80 -15.18 -3.54 6.68
CA SER A 80 -14.10 -3.28 5.72
C SER A 80 -12.79 -3.08 6.48
N ASP A 81 -11.79 -3.90 6.13
CA ASP A 81 -10.41 -3.69 6.53
C ASP A 81 -9.86 -2.49 5.74
N LEU A 82 -9.75 -1.34 6.40
CA LEU A 82 -9.25 -0.10 5.81
C LEU A 82 -7.87 0.25 6.36
N ILE A 83 -7.05 0.83 5.50
CA ILE A 83 -5.72 1.33 5.84
C ILE A 83 -5.66 2.79 5.42
N LEU A 84 -5.87 3.68 6.37
CA LEU A 84 -5.99 5.12 6.15
C LEU A 84 -4.63 5.78 5.96
N LYS A 85 -4.58 6.77 5.08
CA LYS A 85 -3.47 7.74 5.03
C LYS A 85 -3.62 8.72 6.18
N GLU A 86 -2.66 8.70 7.09
CA GLU A 86 -2.46 9.72 8.12
C GLU A 86 -1.44 10.73 7.60
N ARG A 87 -1.79 12.02 7.67
CA ARG A 87 -0.87 13.13 7.39
C ARG A 87 -0.72 13.94 8.66
N CYS A 88 0.48 14.05 9.18
CA CYS A 88 0.78 14.85 10.36
C CYS A 88 1.70 16.00 9.98
N THR A 89 1.39 17.21 10.45
CA THR A 89 2.27 18.38 10.34
C THR A 89 3.11 18.47 11.61
N LEU A 90 4.42 18.38 11.47
CA LEU A 90 5.36 18.57 12.58
C LEU A 90 5.50 20.07 12.89
N ASP A 91 6.02 20.41 14.07
CA ASP A 91 6.27 21.81 14.47
C ASP A 91 7.25 22.52 13.53
N THR A 92 8.08 21.76 12.81
CA THR A 92 8.99 22.24 11.77
C THR A 92 8.29 22.61 10.46
N GLY A 93 6.99 22.33 10.34
CA GLY A 93 6.22 22.44 9.09
C GLY A 93 6.37 21.22 8.16
N GLU A 94 7.20 20.24 8.50
CA GLU A 94 7.36 19.01 7.72
C GLU A 94 6.08 18.15 7.77
N ILE A 95 5.71 17.56 6.62
CA ILE A 95 4.56 16.66 6.53
C ILE A 95 5.04 15.21 6.59
N LEU A 96 4.66 14.53 7.67
CA LEU A 96 4.84 13.09 7.81
C LEU A 96 3.61 12.36 7.27
N VAL A 97 3.83 11.38 6.39
CA VAL A 97 2.79 10.50 5.85
C VAL A 97 2.97 9.10 6.41
N SER A 98 1.92 8.52 6.97
CA SER A 98 1.92 7.14 7.44
C SER A 98 0.58 6.44 7.18
N ALA A 99 0.56 5.13 7.31
CA ALA A 99 -0.60 4.27 7.19
C ALA A 99 -1.14 3.93 8.59
N ARG A 100 -2.46 3.92 8.74
CA ARG A 100 -3.18 3.58 9.97
C ARG A 100 -4.23 2.51 9.74
N PRO A 101 -4.25 1.43 10.54
CA PRO A 101 -5.28 0.42 10.42
C PRO A 101 -6.61 0.98 10.93
N TRP A 102 -7.70 0.65 10.25
CA TRP A 102 -9.04 1.00 10.66
C TRP A 102 -10.02 -0.10 10.25
N TYR A 103 -10.79 -0.58 11.22
CA TYR A 103 -11.87 -1.52 10.98
C TYR A 103 -13.17 -0.73 10.95
N SER A 104 -13.76 -0.52 9.78
CA SER A 104 -15.09 0.09 9.70
C SER A 104 -16.13 -1.01 9.94
N GLY A 105 -17.03 -0.81 10.91
CA GLY A 105 -18.20 -1.66 11.13
C GLY A 105 -19.50 -0.89 10.82
N ASN A 106 -20.59 -1.62 10.61
CA ASN A 106 -21.84 -1.12 10.01
C ASN A 106 -22.57 0.06 10.66
N GLU A 107 -22.21 0.57 11.86
CA GLU A 107 -23.11 1.52 12.54
C GLU A 107 -22.47 2.76 13.17
N ASN A 108 -21.15 2.93 13.18
CA ASN A 108 -20.51 4.22 13.52
C ASN A 108 -19.06 4.24 13.03
N ILE A 109 -18.87 4.84 11.86
CA ILE A 109 -17.58 4.97 11.16
C ILE A 109 -16.84 6.18 11.75
N ASN A 110 -16.46 6.09 13.03
CA ASN A 110 -15.52 7.06 13.57
C ASN A 110 -14.10 6.59 13.21
N PRO A 111 -13.30 7.42 12.52
CA PRO A 111 -11.89 7.09 12.29
C PRO A 111 -11.19 6.88 13.64
N PRO A 112 -10.02 6.21 13.65
CA PRO A 112 -9.21 6.15 14.85
C PRO A 112 -8.98 7.57 15.41
N PRO A 113 -8.91 7.77 16.74
CA PRO A 113 -8.68 9.09 17.31
C PRO A 113 -7.54 9.81 16.61
N LYS A 114 -7.77 11.06 16.20
CA LYS A 114 -6.74 11.90 15.59
C LYS A 114 -5.74 12.28 16.68
N LYS A 115 -4.45 12.19 16.34
CA LYS A 115 -3.40 12.86 17.12
C LYS A 115 -3.41 14.35 16.78
N ASP A 116 -2.89 15.17 17.68
CA ASP A 116 -2.69 16.59 17.42
C ASP A 116 -1.88 16.79 16.14
N ASN A 117 -2.29 17.78 15.33
CA ASN A 117 -1.70 18.10 14.02
C ASN A 117 -1.77 16.99 12.96
N CYS A 118 -2.58 15.95 13.16
CA CYS A 118 -2.79 14.88 12.18
C CYS A 118 -4.19 14.88 11.58
N ILE A 119 -4.27 14.61 10.27
CA ILE A 119 -5.52 14.46 9.52
C ILE A 119 -5.60 13.11 8.82
N TYR A 120 -6.82 12.67 8.55
CA TYR A 120 -7.15 11.54 7.69
C TYR A 120 -7.93 12.05 6.49
N PRO A 121 -7.29 12.29 5.33
CA PRO A 121 -7.95 12.88 4.17
C PRO A 121 -9.17 12.07 3.69
N PHE A 122 -9.18 10.76 3.94
CA PHE A 122 -10.31 9.88 3.61
C PHE A 122 -11.68 10.42 4.10
N ASN A 123 -11.73 11.08 5.26
CA ASN A 123 -12.99 11.57 5.82
C ASN A 123 -13.50 12.87 5.17
N GLU A 124 -12.68 13.52 4.36
CA GLU A 124 -12.98 14.83 3.78
C GLU A 124 -13.45 14.71 2.31
N MET A 125 -13.55 13.49 1.78
CA MET A 125 -13.84 13.24 0.37
C MET A 125 -14.99 12.27 0.14
N SER A 126 -15.77 12.56 -0.90
CA SER A 126 -16.63 11.55 -1.53
C SER A 126 -15.71 10.52 -2.19
N THR A 127 -15.85 9.26 -1.78
CA THR A 127 -15.02 8.17 -2.30
C THR A 127 -15.91 7.05 -2.79
N SER A 128 -15.57 6.50 -3.95
CA SER A 128 -16.23 5.31 -4.50
C SER A 128 -15.41 4.08 -4.15
N GLY A 129 -16.03 3.12 -3.46
CA GLY A 129 -15.39 1.86 -3.10
C GLY A 129 -15.32 0.90 -4.27
N ILE A 130 -14.18 0.24 -4.43
CA ILE A 130 -14.02 -0.91 -5.32
C ILE A 130 -14.26 -2.16 -4.48
N SER A 131 -15.13 -3.06 -4.95
CA SER A 131 -15.44 -4.28 -4.18
C SER A 131 -14.72 -5.54 -4.67
N GLN A 132 -14.18 -5.53 -5.89
CA GLN A 132 -13.53 -6.68 -6.53
C GLN A 132 -12.37 -6.25 -7.41
N ALA A 133 -11.36 -7.10 -7.56
CA ALA A 133 -10.16 -6.84 -8.36
C ALA A 133 -10.39 -7.10 -9.87
N VAL A 134 -11.22 -6.26 -10.50
CA VAL A 134 -11.65 -6.36 -11.91
C VAL A 134 -11.61 -4.99 -12.58
N GLY A 135 -11.06 -4.93 -13.79
CA GLY A 135 -10.97 -3.73 -14.59
C GLY A 135 -9.69 -2.94 -14.33
N GLU A 136 -9.59 -1.77 -14.95
CA GLU A 136 -8.39 -0.93 -14.86
C GLU A 136 -8.18 -0.41 -13.44
N MET A 137 -7.08 -0.83 -12.82
CA MET A 137 -6.75 -0.48 -11.44
C MET A 137 -5.24 -0.35 -11.30
N ASP A 138 -4.80 0.85 -10.93
CA ASP A 138 -3.40 1.07 -10.61
C ASP A 138 -3.14 0.97 -9.12
N TYR A 139 -1.91 0.58 -8.78
CA TYR A 139 -1.39 0.58 -7.42
C TYR A 139 -2.13 -0.31 -6.43
N LEU A 140 -2.76 -1.40 -6.89
CA LEU A 140 -3.26 -2.43 -5.98
C LEU A 140 -2.08 -2.99 -5.16
N VAL A 141 -2.32 -3.34 -3.90
CA VAL A 141 -1.32 -4.02 -3.07
C VAL A 141 -1.75 -5.45 -2.83
N GLU A 142 -0.94 -6.39 -3.29
CA GLU A 142 -1.09 -7.80 -2.97
C GLU A 142 -0.19 -8.15 -1.79
N TYR A 143 -0.79 -8.73 -0.75
CA TYR A 143 -0.12 -9.13 0.48
C TYR A 143 -0.16 -10.65 0.62
N LYS A 144 0.98 -11.24 0.93
CA LYS A 144 1.18 -12.69 0.99
C LYS A 144 1.87 -13.07 2.31
N VAL A 145 1.34 -14.10 2.96
CA VAL A 145 1.98 -14.74 4.12
C VAL A 145 2.16 -16.21 3.82
N CYS A 146 3.40 -16.70 3.80
CA CYS A 146 3.72 -18.10 3.59
C CYS A 146 4.32 -18.73 4.84
N GLU A 147 3.82 -19.90 5.21
CA GLU A 147 4.33 -20.69 6.32
C GLU A 147 5.45 -21.62 5.88
N LYS A 148 6.60 -21.49 6.53
CA LYS A 148 7.75 -22.41 6.42
C LYS A 148 7.87 -23.23 7.72
N PRO A 149 8.73 -24.27 7.76
CA PRO A 149 8.89 -25.10 8.96
C PRO A 149 9.22 -24.29 10.22
N THR A 150 10.14 -23.33 10.13
CA THR A 150 10.65 -22.54 11.27
C THR A 150 10.38 -21.04 11.18
N THR A 151 9.96 -20.56 10.01
CA THR A 151 9.77 -19.13 9.74
C THR A 151 8.44 -18.88 9.02
N CYS A 152 8.09 -17.60 8.94
CA CYS A 152 7.01 -17.09 8.11
C CYS A 152 7.62 -16.09 7.14
N THR A 153 7.26 -16.19 5.85
CA THR A 153 7.63 -15.20 4.85
C THR A 153 6.45 -14.28 4.61
N ILE A 154 6.65 -12.99 4.84
CA ILE A 154 5.69 -11.94 4.57
C ILE A 154 6.15 -11.20 3.34
N THR A 155 5.27 -11.03 2.37
CA THR A 155 5.56 -10.32 1.13
C THR A 155 4.43 -9.35 0.83
N ALA A 156 4.76 -8.15 0.34
CA ALA A 156 3.79 -7.21 -0.20
C ALA A 156 4.35 -6.60 -1.47
N TYR A 157 3.53 -6.43 -2.49
CA TYR A 157 3.95 -5.80 -3.74
C TYR A 157 2.81 -5.06 -4.41
N VAL A 158 3.20 -4.12 -5.26
CA VAL A 158 2.26 -3.33 -6.06
C VAL A 158 1.93 -4.09 -7.35
N VAL A 159 0.66 -4.21 -7.66
CA VAL A 159 0.15 -4.76 -8.92
C VAL A 159 -0.76 -3.74 -9.61
N SER A 160 -0.77 -3.75 -10.94
CA SER A 160 -1.73 -2.99 -11.75
C SER A 160 -2.52 -3.97 -12.60
N LEU A 161 -3.79 -3.64 -12.84
CA LEU A 161 -4.69 -4.34 -13.75
C LEU A 161 -5.01 -3.45 -14.94
N ARG A 162 -5.00 -4.04 -16.12
CA ARG A 162 -5.40 -3.38 -17.36
C ARG A 162 -6.91 -3.35 -17.51
N THR A 163 -7.40 -2.55 -18.44
CA THR A 163 -8.82 -2.52 -18.82
C THR A 163 -9.30 -3.94 -19.17
N GLY A 164 -10.35 -4.39 -18.49
CA GLY A 164 -10.95 -5.72 -18.67
C GLY A 164 -10.14 -6.88 -18.04
N GLU A 165 -9.04 -6.60 -17.35
CA GLU A 165 -8.26 -7.62 -16.65
C GLU A 165 -8.95 -8.02 -15.33
N GLU A 166 -8.83 -9.28 -14.97
CA GLU A 166 -9.30 -9.81 -13.70
C GLU A 166 -8.13 -10.39 -12.90
N ARG A 167 -8.12 -10.15 -11.59
CA ARG A 167 -7.16 -10.78 -10.68
C ARG A 167 -7.83 -11.90 -9.89
N THR A 168 -7.49 -13.15 -10.23
CA THR A 168 -7.91 -14.33 -9.47
C THR A 168 -6.98 -14.57 -8.27
N LEU A 169 -7.52 -15.19 -7.21
CA LEU A 169 -6.75 -15.61 -6.04
C LEU A 169 -5.58 -16.52 -6.45
N PRO A 170 -4.32 -16.17 -6.12
CA PRO A 170 -3.18 -17.03 -6.38
C PRO A 170 -3.25 -18.34 -5.59
N ILE A 171 -2.77 -19.44 -6.21
CA ILE A 171 -2.68 -20.76 -5.57
C ILE A 171 -1.21 -21.09 -5.31
N GLU A 172 -0.79 -20.98 -4.05
CA GLU A 172 0.57 -21.32 -3.60
C GLU A 172 0.47 -22.09 -2.27
N ARG A 173 1.03 -23.30 -2.20
CA ARG A 173 0.89 -24.18 -1.03
C ARG A 173 1.49 -23.53 0.21
N GLY A 174 0.70 -23.48 1.29
CA GLY A 174 1.14 -22.93 2.57
C GLY A 174 1.17 -21.40 2.61
N CYS A 175 0.59 -20.75 1.60
CA CYS A 175 0.48 -19.30 1.54
C CYS A 175 -0.98 -18.85 1.58
N ASP A 176 -1.18 -17.71 2.23
CA ASP A 176 -2.43 -16.97 2.24
C ASP A 176 -2.23 -15.61 1.60
N PHE A 177 -3.25 -15.15 0.89
CA PHE A 177 -3.21 -13.93 0.12
C PHE A 177 -4.36 -13.00 0.51
N SER A 178 -4.07 -11.71 0.49
CA SER A 178 -5.07 -10.64 0.52
C SER A 178 -4.69 -9.56 -0.48
N ILE A 179 -5.68 -8.84 -0.99
CA ILE A 179 -5.49 -7.78 -1.97
C ILE A 179 -6.20 -6.52 -1.51
N TYR A 180 -5.56 -5.38 -1.73
CA TYR A 180 -6.02 -4.08 -1.29
C TYR A 180 -6.08 -3.12 -2.46
N ALA A 181 -7.25 -2.50 -2.67
CA ALA A 181 -7.41 -1.43 -3.66
C ALA A 181 -7.21 -0.05 -3.03
N PRO A 182 -6.61 0.89 -3.78
CA PRO A 182 -6.54 2.27 -3.33
C PRO A 182 -7.92 2.93 -3.44
N TYR A 183 -8.28 3.67 -2.40
CA TYR A 183 -9.30 4.70 -2.47
C TYR A 183 -8.68 5.98 -3.06
N ILE A 184 -9.07 6.31 -4.29
CA ILE A 184 -8.61 7.46 -5.05
C ILE A 184 -9.75 8.47 -5.16
N SER A 185 -9.48 9.76 -4.98
CA SER A 185 -10.50 10.80 -5.21
C SER A 185 -10.91 10.83 -6.68
N THR A 186 -12.22 10.95 -6.92
CA THR A 186 -12.78 11.18 -8.26
C THR A 186 -12.71 12.65 -8.68
N ASP A 187 -12.30 13.57 -7.80
CA ASP A 187 -12.19 14.98 -8.16
C ASP A 187 -10.98 15.22 -9.07
N PRO A 188 -11.18 15.85 -10.24
CA PRO A 188 -10.14 16.09 -11.22
C PRO A 188 -9.18 17.24 -10.85
N SER A 189 -9.03 17.57 -9.56
CA SER A 189 -8.15 18.66 -9.11
C SER A 189 -6.72 18.51 -9.59
#